data_AF-A0A920VQB6-F1
#
_entry.id   AF-A0A920VQB6-F1
#
_cell.length_a   1.000
_cell.length_b   1.000
_cell.length_c   1.000
_cell.angle_alpha   90.00
_cell.angle_beta   90.00
_cell.angle_gamma   90.00
#
_symmetry.space_group_name_H-M   'P 1'
#
loop_
_entity.id
_entity.type
_entity.pdbx_description
1 polymer ?
#
loop_
_entity_poly.entity_id
_entity_poly.type
_entity_poly.pdbx_seq_one_letter_code
_entity_poly.pdbx_strand_id
1 'polypeptide(L)'
;MAISLTDQHWGDLIDPSNGFGDIMRKRIRVLHDASFIDDPTRVFRAVRYATRLGFNIDTHTTELITNAIGNVDLLSGTRVRHEFEHILKEPKVCEMLRKAEDLGLLGA
;
A
#
# COMPACT_ATOMS: atom_id res chain seq x y z
N MET A 1 2.38 -12.38 6.18
CA MET A 1 2.73 -12.88 7.52
C MET A 1 1.52 -13.49 8.17
N ALA A 2 1.71 -14.52 8.98
CA ALA A 2 0.70 -15.11 9.85
C ALA A 2 1.37 -15.59 11.14
N ILE A 3 0.58 -15.75 12.20
CA ILE A 3 1.00 -16.41 13.43
C ILE A 3 0.20 -17.71 13.55
N SER A 4 0.88 -18.82 13.77
CA SER A 4 0.21 -20.11 13.99
C SER A 4 -0.48 -20.15 15.35
N LEU A 5 -1.71 -20.67 15.36
CA LEU A 5 -2.55 -20.83 16.54
C LEU A 5 -2.78 -22.31 16.88
N THR A 6 -2.08 -23.24 16.23
CA THR A 6 -2.18 -24.67 16.52
C THR A 6 -1.28 -25.03 17.71
N ASP A 7 -1.68 -26.00 18.52
CA ASP A 7 -0.96 -26.35 19.76
C ASP A 7 0.53 -26.69 19.51
N GLN A 8 0.83 -27.40 18.42
CA GLN A 8 2.20 -27.83 18.10
C GLN A 8 3.10 -26.67 17.65
N HIS A 9 2.52 -25.61 17.09
CA HIS A 9 3.23 -24.50 16.46
C HIS A 9 2.74 -23.16 17.02
N TRP A 10 2.28 -23.13 18.26
CA TRP A 10 1.64 -21.94 18.82
C TRP A 10 2.63 -20.77 18.88
N GLY A 11 2.27 -19.66 18.24
CA GLY A 11 3.10 -18.46 18.20
C GLY A 11 4.15 -18.44 17.08
N ASP A 12 4.29 -19.50 16.28
CA ASP A 12 5.24 -19.53 15.17
C ASP A 12 4.90 -18.45 14.14
N LEU A 13 5.89 -17.64 13.78
CA LEU A 13 5.79 -16.62 12.73
C LEU A 13 6.01 -17.25 11.36
N ILE A 14 4.99 -17.17 10.51
CA ILE A 14 5.04 -17.60 9.11
C ILE A 14 5.17 -16.36 8.22
N ASP A 15 6.36 -16.17 7.62
CA ASP A 15 6.67 -15.00 6.80
C ASP A 15 7.41 -15.33 5.48
N PRO A 16 6.73 -15.98 4.51
CA PRO A 16 7.35 -16.36 3.24
C PRO A 16 7.76 -15.15 2.38
N SER A 17 7.21 -13.97 2.63
CA SER A 17 7.46 -12.75 1.84
C SER A 17 8.49 -11.82 2.47
N ASN A 18 9.07 -12.18 3.62
CA ASN A 18 9.99 -11.36 4.40
C ASN A 18 9.40 -9.99 4.81
N GLY A 19 8.11 -9.98 5.17
CA GLY A 19 7.40 -8.80 5.67
C GLY A 19 7.96 -8.29 7.01
N PHE A 20 8.44 -9.15 7.89
CA PHE A 20 9.12 -8.73 9.12
C PHE A 20 10.39 -7.95 8.80
N GLY A 21 11.15 -8.42 7.82
CA GLY A 21 12.30 -7.70 7.29
C GLY A 21 11.96 -6.33 6.71
N ASP A 22 10.81 -6.20 6.05
CA ASP A 22 10.34 -4.90 5.52
C ASP A 22 9.91 -3.95 6.63
N ILE A 23 9.26 -4.46 7.69
CA ILE A 23 8.92 -3.66 8.88
C ILE A 23 10.19 -3.10 9.53
N MET A 24 11.21 -3.95 9.73
CA MET A 24 12.49 -3.53 10.30
C MET A 24 13.20 -2.48 9.44
N ARG A 25 13.04 -2.55 8.11
CA ARG A 25 13.58 -1.58 7.15
C ARG A 25 12.65 -0.40 6.87
N LYS A 26 11.49 -0.31 7.54
CA LYS A 26 10.45 0.69 7.32
C LYS A 26 10.07 0.83 5.84
N ARG A 27 9.73 -0.29 5.21
CA ARG A 27 9.49 -0.40 3.77
C ARG A 27 8.07 -0.87 3.45
N ILE A 28 7.42 -0.21 2.50
CA ILE A 28 6.18 -0.68 1.86
C ILE A 28 6.57 -1.31 0.52
N ARG A 29 6.25 -2.60 0.37
CA ARG A 29 6.61 -3.40 -0.81
C ARG A 29 5.44 -4.28 -1.23
N VAL A 30 5.19 -4.40 -2.53
CA VAL A 30 4.20 -5.34 -3.08
C VAL A 30 4.73 -6.77 -3.09
N LEU A 31 3.81 -7.75 -3.11
CA LEU A 31 4.17 -9.17 -3.11
C LEU A 31 4.59 -9.69 -4.50
N HIS A 32 4.13 -9.04 -5.57
CA HIS A 32 4.42 -9.40 -6.96
C HIS A 32 4.14 -8.21 -7.89
N ASP A 33 4.66 -8.26 -9.13
CA ASP A 33 4.68 -7.13 -10.06
C ASP A 33 3.27 -6.72 -10.54
N ALA A 34 2.38 -7.68 -10.73
CA ALA A 34 0.99 -7.42 -11.13
C ALA A 34 0.10 -6.83 -10.02
N SER A 35 0.63 -6.54 -8.82
CA SER A 35 -0.20 -6.21 -7.65
C SER A 35 -1.13 -5.01 -7.87
N PHE A 36 -0.67 -3.98 -8.58
CA PHE A 36 -1.50 -2.79 -8.88
C PHE A 36 -2.37 -2.97 -10.13
N ILE A 37 -2.08 -3.95 -10.98
CA ILE A 37 -2.93 -4.33 -12.12
C ILE A 37 -4.14 -5.11 -11.59
N ASP A 38 -3.89 -6.08 -10.70
CA ASP A 38 -4.95 -6.87 -10.05
C ASP A 38 -5.92 -6.00 -9.25
N ASP A 39 -5.38 -4.98 -8.59
CA ASP A 39 -6.17 -4.05 -7.79
C ASP A 39 -5.53 -2.66 -7.69
N PRO A 40 -5.96 -1.71 -8.54
CA PRO A 40 -5.45 -0.34 -8.54
C PRO A 40 -5.70 0.43 -7.23
N THR A 41 -6.66 0.00 -6.39
CA THR A 41 -6.90 0.67 -5.09
C THR A 41 -5.69 0.55 -4.15
N ARG A 42 -4.81 -0.43 -4.39
CA ARG A 42 -3.59 -0.63 -3.61
C ARG A 42 -2.63 0.56 -3.71
N VAL A 43 -2.70 1.39 -4.75
CA VAL A 43 -1.86 2.60 -4.84
C VAL A 43 -2.23 3.61 -3.74
N PHE A 44 -3.52 3.88 -3.53
CA PHE A 44 -4.00 4.72 -2.42
C PHE A 44 -3.60 4.14 -1.06
N ARG A 45 -3.71 2.81 -0.91
CA ARG A 45 -3.31 2.10 0.31
C ARG A 45 -1.81 2.19 0.56
N ALA A 46 -0.97 2.12 -0.46
CA ALA A 46 0.47 2.27 -0.36
C ALA A 46 0.84 3.66 0.17
N VAL A 47 0.24 4.73 -0.37
CA VAL A 47 0.39 6.10 0.13
C VAL A 47 -0.02 6.19 1.59
N ARG A 48 -1.22 5.68 1.92
CA ARG A 48 -1.75 5.74 3.29
C ARG A 48 -0.84 5.02 4.28
N TYR A 49 -0.39 3.80 3.98
CA TYR A 49 0.48 3.06 4.89
C TYR A 49 1.89 3.64 4.99
N ALA A 50 2.47 4.10 3.87
CA ALA A 50 3.77 4.77 3.89
C ALA A 50 3.74 5.99 4.83
N THR A 51 2.77 6.88 4.66
CA THR A 51 2.67 8.08 5.50
C THR A 51 2.26 7.78 6.94
N ARG A 52 1.29 6.89 7.16
CA ARG A 52 0.79 6.52 8.50
C ARG A 52 1.90 5.94 9.37
N LEU A 53 2.71 5.04 8.80
CA LEU A 53 3.77 4.34 9.52
C LEU A 53 5.11 5.09 9.50
N GLY A 54 5.24 6.14 8.69
CA GLY A 54 6.52 6.81 8.43
C GLY A 54 7.51 5.88 7.71
N PHE A 55 6.99 5.09 6.78
CA PHE A 55 7.74 4.12 5.97
C PHE A 55 7.97 4.70 4.57
N ASN A 56 8.99 4.18 3.89
CA ASN A 56 9.27 4.49 2.49
C ASN A 56 8.66 3.41 1.59
N ILE A 57 8.13 3.82 0.43
CA ILE A 57 7.75 2.88 -0.61
C ILE A 57 9.05 2.39 -1.28
N ASP A 58 9.18 1.08 -1.43
CA ASP A 58 10.32 0.47 -2.12
C ASP A 58 10.45 1.00 -3.55
N THR A 59 11.68 1.12 -4.07
CA THR A 59 11.95 1.67 -5.40
C THR A 59 11.20 0.91 -6.49
N HIS A 60 11.28 -0.43 -6.49
CA HIS A 60 10.57 -1.26 -7.47
C HIS A 60 9.06 -1.11 -7.33
N THR A 61 8.55 -1.02 -6.11
CA THR A 61 7.12 -0.79 -5.87
C THR A 61 6.68 0.58 -6.39
N THR A 62 7.54 1.60 -6.30
CA THR A 62 7.27 2.94 -6.85
C THR A 62 7.22 2.90 -8.37
N GLU A 63 8.14 2.19 -9.03
CA GLU A 63 8.12 1.98 -10.48
C GLU A 63 6.82 1.29 -10.94
N LEU A 64 6.40 0.24 -10.23
CA LEU A 64 5.14 -0.45 -10.50
C LEU A 64 3.91 0.45 -10.30
N ILE A 65 3.92 1.34 -9.29
CA ILE A 65 2.87 2.35 -9.10
C ILE A 65 2.80 3.27 -10.32
N THR A 66 3.94 3.84 -10.72
CA THR A 66 4.00 4.77 -11.87
C THR A 66 3.48 4.12 -13.15
N ASN A 67 3.83 2.85 -13.39
CA ASN A 67 3.36 2.12 -14.57
C ASN A 67 1.86 1.76 -14.52
N ALA A 68 1.30 1.60 -13.33
CA ALA A 68 -0.10 1.22 -13.14
C ALA A 68 -1.04 2.39 -12.84
N ILE A 69 -0.53 3.62 -12.75
CA ILE A 69 -1.30 4.78 -12.28
C ILE A 69 -2.55 5.03 -13.11
N GLY A 70 -2.47 4.88 -14.44
CA GLY A 70 -3.61 5.03 -15.34
C GLY A 70 -4.70 3.97 -15.17
N ASN A 71 -4.40 2.84 -14.51
CA ASN A 71 -5.42 1.83 -14.19
C ASN A 71 -6.33 2.27 -13.05
N VAL A 72 -6.00 3.35 -12.32
CA VAL A 72 -6.88 3.93 -11.31
C VAL A 72 -8.19 4.42 -11.94
N ASP A 73 -8.17 4.87 -13.19
CA ASP A 73 -9.36 5.32 -13.93
C ASP A 73 -10.35 4.18 -14.23
N LEU A 74 -9.87 2.93 -14.17
CA LEU A 74 -10.72 1.74 -14.32
C LEU A 74 -11.50 1.41 -13.05
N LEU A 75 -11.19 2.05 -11.92
CA LEU A 75 -11.92 1.85 -10.67
C LEU A 75 -13.29 2.52 -10.74
N SER A 76 -14.30 1.85 -10.16
CA SER A 76 -15.59 2.51 -9.96
C SER A 76 -15.45 3.68 -8.97
N GLY A 77 -16.24 4.73 -9.18
CA GLY A 77 -16.24 5.90 -8.31
C GLY A 77 -16.47 5.56 -6.82
N THR A 78 -17.26 4.53 -6.51
CA THR A 78 -17.46 4.04 -5.14
C THR A 78 -16.16 3.53 -4.52
N ARG A 79 -15.33 2.80 -5.27
CA ARG A 79 -14.05 2.28 -4.77
C ARG A 79 -13.04 3.40 -4.56
N VAL A 80 -12.98 4.35 -5.49
CA VAL A 80 -12.16 5.56 -5.35
C VAL A 80 -12.59 6.35 -4.11
N ARG A 81 -13.89 6.65 -3.99
CA ARG A 81 -14.44 7.38 -2.84
C ARG A 81 -14.09 6.71 -1.51
N HIS A 82 -14.19 5.39 -1.43
CA HIS A 82 -13.87 4.65 -0.22
C HIS A 82 -12.40 4.77 0.20
N GLU A 83 -11.46 4.73 -0.75
CA GLU A 83 -10.04 4.96 -0.45
C GLU A 83 -9.77 6.42 -0.02
N PHE A 84 -10.44 7.39 -0.63
CA PHE A 84 -10.38 8.78 -0.18
C PHE A 84 -10.95 8.97 1.24
N GLU A 85 -12.10 8.37 1.55
CA GLU A 85 -12.66 8.39 2.90
C GLU A 85 -11.68 7.82 3.94
N HIS A 86 -10.89 6.80 3.59
CA HIS A 86 -9.84 6.29 4.45
C HIS A 86 -8.70 7.29 4.64
N ILE A 87 -8.23 7.95 3.58
CA ILE A 87 -7.18 8.98 3.66
C ILE A 87 -7.65 10.16 4.52
N LEU A 88 -8.88 10.64 4.31
CA LEU A 88 -9.43 11.80 5.00
C LEU A 88 -9.67 11.57 6.51
N LYS A 89 -9.71 10.31 6.96
CA LYS A 89 -9.83 9.94 8.38
C LYS A 89 -8.49 9.83 9.11
N GLU A 90 -7.36 9.90 8.40
CA GLU A 90 -6.04 9.75 9.00
C GLU A 90 -5.53 11.08 9.58
N PRO A 91 -4.78 11.11 10.69
CA PRO A 91 -4.29 12.36 11.27
C PRO A 91 -3.39 13.19 10.33
N LYS A 92 -2.73 12.54 9.37
CA LYS A 92 -1.77 13.13 8.43
C LYS A 92 -2.34 13.36 7.03
N VAL A 93 -3.62 13.72 6.92
CA VAL A 93 -4.32 13.87 5.62
C VAL A 93 -3.52 14.70 4.61
N CYS A 94 -3.06 15.89 4.98
CA CYS A 94 -2.37 16.79 4.05
C CYS A 94 -1.08 16.19 3.49
N GLU A 95 -0.34 15.43 4.31
CA GLU A 95 0.89 14.74 3.88
C GLU A 95 0.55 13.57 2.94
N MET A 96 -0.53 12.83 3.22
CA MET A 96 -1.02 11.76 2.35
C MET A 96 -1.48 12.28 0.99
N LEU A 97 -2.26 13.37 0.98
CA LEU A 97 -2.74 13.98 -0.26
C LEU A 97 -1.59 14.52 -1.10
N ARG A 98 -0.58 15.15 -0.48
CA ARG A 98 0.61 15.60 -1.21
C ARG A 98 1.39 14.45 -1.81
N LYS A 99 1.62 13.38 -1.04
CA LYS A 99 2.29 12.17 -1.57
C LYS A 99 1.48 11.50 -2.68
N ALA A 100 0.14 11.54 -2.61
CA ALA A 100 -0.72 11.07 -3.69
C ALA A 100 -0.56 11.93 -4.94
N GLU A 101 -0.53 13.25 -4.80
CA GLU A 101 -0.25 14.21 -5.88
C GLU A 101 1.13 13.95 -6.52
N ASP A 102 2.18 13.78 -5.72
CA ASP A 102 3.54 13.50 -6.18
C ASP A 102 3.64 12.19 -6.99
N LEU A 103 2.74 11.23 -6.74
CA LEU A 103 2.63 9.97 -7.48
C LEU A 103 1.66 10.05 -8.67
N GLY A 104 1.06 11.22 -8.94
CA GLY A 104 0.11 11.43 -10.03
C GLY A 104 -1.31 10.92 -9.76
N LEU A 105 -1.65 10.54 -8.52
CA LEU A 105 -2.98 10.00 -8.19
C LEU A 105 -4.11 11.03 -8.21
N LEU A 106 -3.80 12.32 -8.06
CA LEU A 106 -4.80 13.40 -7.90
C LEU A 106 -5.00 14.23 -9.18
N GLY A 107 -4.23 13.95 -10.24
CA GLY A 107 -4.21 14.72 -11.50
C GLY A 107 -4.56 13.91 -12.75
N ALA A 108 -5.23 12.77 -12.58
CA ALA A 108 -5.83 12.01 -13.68
C ALA A 108 -7.14 12.65 -14.15
#